data_AF-A0A7I0J6F5-F1
#
_entry.id   AF-A0A7I0J6F5-F1
#
_cell.length_a   1.000
_cell.length_b   1.000
_cell.length_c   1.000
_cell.angle_alpha   90.00
_cell.angle_beta   90.00
_cell.angle_gamma   90.00
#
_symmetry.space_group_name_H-M   'P 1'
#
loop_
_entity.id
_entity.type
_entity.pdbx_description
1 polymer ?
#
loop_
_entity_poly.entity_id
_entity_poly.type
_entity_poly.pdbx_seq_one_letter_code
_entity_poly.pdbx_strand_id
1 'polypeptide(L)'
;GQAMGLGMGVYGPGKSYLSLGSGVVSGNYSGTVTTSDAFRTLVSPTGSGFMLETVLRSGMQLVDWIVRTTGSPSAAELERAAMTVAAGSDGLLVMPYWA
;
A
#
# COMPACT_ATOMS: atom_id res chain seq x y z
N GLY A 1 1.03 -11.26 2.56
CA GLY A 1 0.34 -10.42 3.54
C GLY A 1 -0.71 -11.15 4.37
N GLN A 2 -1.02 -12.44 4.17
CA GLN A 2 -2.02 -13.18 4.98
C GLN A 2 -1.84 -13.00 6.50
N ALA A 3 -0.65 -13.30 7.05
CA ALA A 3 -0.38 -13.17 8.48
C ALA A 3 -0.52 -11.72 8.99
N MET A 4 -0.14 -10.75 8.17
CA MET A 4 -0.29 -9.32 8.47
C MET A 4 -1.77 -8.90 8.46
N GLY A 5 -2.55 -9.32 7.46
CA GLY A 5 -3.99 -9.08 7.40
C GLY A 5 -4.69 -9.65 8.63
N LEU A 6 -4.32 -10.86 9.05
CA LEU A 6 -4.81 -11.45 10.30
C LEU A 6 -4.42 -10.61 11.54
N GLY A 7 -3.14 -10.21 11.64
CA GLY A 7 -2.65 -9.37 12.73
C GLY A 7 -3.30 -7.98 12.79
N MET A 8 -3.75 -7.46 11.65
CA MET A 8 -4.52 -6.21 11.52
C MET A 8 -6.04 -6.41 11.72
N GLY A 9 -6.49 -7.63 12.05
CA GLY A 9 -7.88 -7.94 12.34
C GLY A 9 -8.77 -8.10 11.10
N VAL A 10 -8.18 -8.38 9.94
CA VAL A 10 -8.88 -8.74 8.69
C VAL A 10 -8.99 -10.25 8.60
N TYR A 11 -10.05 -10.79 9.22
CA TYR A 11 -10.35 -12.23 9.28
C TYR A 11 -11.76 -12.55 8.73
N GLY A 12 -12.41 -11.58 8.10
CA GLY A 12 -13.78 -11.69 7.60
C GLY A 12 -14.16 -10.48 6.74
N PRO A 13 -15.39 -10.46 6.20
CA PRO A 13 -15.84 -9.41 5.30
C PRO A 13 -15.92 -8.03 5.99
N GLY A 14 -15.90 -6.96 5.19
CA GLY A 14 -16.10 -5.59 5.67
C GLY A 14 -14.84 -4.89 6.18
N LYS A 15 -13.66 -5.55 6.12
CA LYS A 15 -12.38 -4.93 6.45
C LYS A 15 -11.35 -5.18 5.34
N SER A 16 -10.48 -4.20 5.20
CA SER A 16 -9.30 -4.24 4.34
C SER A 16 -8.11 -3.80 5.17
N TYR A 17 -6.91 -4.23 4.78
CA TYR A 17 -5.68 -3.76 5.39
C TYR A 17 -4.81 -3.06 4.35
N LEU A 18 -3.97 -2.15 4.84
CA LEU A 18 -2.94 -1.45 4.08
C LEU A 18 -1.67 -1.41 4.93
N SER A 19 -0.58 -1.87 4.34
CA SER A 19 0.76 -1.78 4.92
C SER A 19 1.64 -0.92 4.04
N LEU A 20 2.24 0.09 4.66
CA LEU A 20 3.20 1.00 4.06
C LEU A 20 4.59 0.67 4.62
N GLY A 21 5.30 -0.23 3.93
CA GLY A 21 6.68 -0.59 4.26
C GLY A 21 7.57 -0.44 3.03
N SER A 22 8.59 -1.28 2.89
CA SER A 22 9.43 -1.29 1.68
C SER A 22 8.60 -1.51 0.40
N GLY A 23 7.50 -2.27 0.50
CA GLY A 23 6.43 -2.32 -0.49
C GLY A 23 5.11 -1.84 0.12
N VAL A 24 4.18 -1.44 -0.74
CA VAL A 24 2.79 -1.16 -0.37
C VAL A 24 1.99 -2.43 -0.59
N VAL A 25 1.42 -2.99 0.47
CA VAL A 25 0.60 -4.19 0.40
C VAL A 25 -0.79 -3.87 0.90
N SER A 26 -1.80 -4.23 0.12
CA SER A 26 -3.18 -4.12 0.56
C SER A 26 -3.96 -5.38 0.23
N GLY A 27 -4.98 -5.66 1.04
CA GLY A 27 -5.87 -6.76 0.74
C GLY A 27 -7.09 -6.82 1.63
N ASN A 28 -7.98 -7.74 1.30
CA ASN A 28 -9.24 -7.95 1.99
C ASN A 28 -9.65 -9.43 1.95
N TYR A 29 -10.58 -9.79 2.83
CA TYR A 29 -11.19 -11.11 2.84
C TYR A 29 -12.19 -11.29 1.70
N SER A 30 -12.29 -12.52 1.18
CA SER A 30 -13.38 -13.00 0.33
C SER A 30 -13.90 -14.36 0.81
N GLY A 31 -15.23 -14.53 0.83
CA GLY A 31 -15.85 -15.82 1.15
C GLY A 31 -15.80 -16.83 0.00
N THR A 32 -15.39 -16.39 -1.21
CA THR A 32 -15.35 -17.23 -2.42
C THR A 32 -14.01 -17.05 -3.15
N VAL A 33 -13.64 -18.04 -3.96
CA VAL A 33 -12.47 -17.89 -4.85
C VAL A 33 -12.82 -16.82 -5.89
N THR A 34 -12.00 -15.79 -5.96
CA THR A 34 -12.07 -14.75 -6.99
C THR A 34 -10.73 -14.68 -7.69
N THR A 35 -10.67 -14.39 -8.98
CA THR A 35 -9.41 -14.21 -9.72
C THR A 35 -9.43 -12.89 -10.47
N SER A 36 -8.27 -12.28 -10.65
CA SER A 36 -8.08 -11.01 -11.36
C SER A 36 -6.61 -10.81 -11.68
N ASP A 37 -6.31 -9.97 -12.67
CA ASP A 37 -4.95 -9.50 -12.93
C ASP A 37 -4.50 -8.44 -11.91
N ALA A 38 -5.44 -7.84 -11.16
CA ALA A 38 -5.16 -6.77 -10.21
C ALA A 38 -4.66 -7.25 -8.84
N PHE A 39 -4.90 -8.52 -8.50
CA PHE A 39 -4.55 -9.10 -7.20
C PHE A 39 -4.30 -10.60 -7.30
N ARG A 40 -3.54 -11.12 -6.34
CA ARG A 40 -3.42 -12.57 -6.11
C ARG A 40 -4.47 -13.03 -5.10
N THR A 41 -4.94 -14.25 -5.30
CA THR A 41 -5.87 -14.91 -4.38
C THR A 41 -5.13 -15.94 -3.56
N LEU A 42 -5.22 -15.79 -2.25
CA LEU A 42 -4.48 -16.55 -1.26
C LEU A 42 -5.47 -17.21 -0.29
N VAL A 43 -5.15 -18.40 0.24
CA VAL A 43 -6.00 -19.04 1.25
C VAL A 43 -6.04 -18.17 2.52
N SER A 44 -7.19 -17.99 3.14
CA SER A 44 -7.24 -17.22 4.39
C SER A 44 -6.53 -17.96 5.53
N PRO A 45 -5.72 -17.28 6.37
CA PRO A 45 -5.10 -17.90 7.55
C PRO A 45 -6.12 -18.22 8.65
N THR A 46 -7.39 -17.84 8.49
CA THR A 46 -8.49 -18.16 9.42
C THR A 46 -9.02 -19.59 9.27
N GLY A 47 -8.57 -20.33 8.26
CA GLY A 47 -9.10 -21.66 7.92
C GLY A 47 -10.39 -21.63 7.08
N SER A 48 -10.89 -20.46 6.71
CA SER A 48 -12.08 -20.31 5.87
C SER A 48 -11.93 -19.15 4.88
N GLY A 49 -12.37 -19.34 3.64
CA GLY A 49 -12.32 -18.29 2.61
C GLY A 49 -10.90 -17.94 2.12
N PHE A 50 -10.76 -16.74 1.57
CA PHE A 50 -9.59 -16.29 0.82
C PHE A 50 -9.20 -14.86 1.18
N MET A 51 -7.96 -14.50 0.88
CA MET A 51 -7.43 -13.15 0.94
C MET A 51 -7.09 -12.70 -0.48
N LEU A 52 -7.68 -11.59 -0.91
CA LEU A 52 -7.37 -10.93 -2.17
C LEU A 52 -6.32 -9.87 -1.86
N GLU A 53 -5.12 -10.00 -2.42
CA GLU A 53 -3.96 -9.18 -2.03
C GLU A 53 -3.26 -8.62 -3.26
N THR A 54 -2.87 -7.34 -3.20
CA THR A 54 -2.03 -6.69 -4.22
C THR A 54 -0.81 -6.04 -3.58
N VAL A 55 0.25 -5.89 -4.37
CA VAL A 55 1.54 -5.35 -3.92
C VAL A 55 2.08 -4.36 -4.95
N LEU A 56 2.37 -3.14 -4.51
CA LEU A 56 3.20 -2.19 -5.25
C LEU A 56 4.60 -2.18 -4.65
N ARG A 57 5.63 -2.35 -5.49
CA ARG A 57 7.01 -2.59 -5.06
C ARG A 57 7.82 -1.31 -4.79
N SER A 58 7.15 -0.20 -4.49
CA SER A 58 7.74 1.14 -4.42
C SER A 58 7.34 1.91 -3.16
N GLY A 59 7.29 1.24 -1.99
CA GLY A 59 6.85 1.88 -0.75
C GLY A 59 7.87 2.89 -0.22
N MET A 60 8.62 2.54 0.83
CA MET A 60 9.63 3.45 1.41
C MET A 60 10.71 3.91 0.42
N GLN A 61 10.99 3.13 -0.63
CA GLN A 61 11.93 3.54 -1.68
C GLN A 61 11.50 4.82 -2.41
N LEU A 62 10.18 5.07 -2.54
CA LEU A 62 9.66 6.30 -3.13
C LEU A 62 9.90 7.50 -2.21
N VAL A 63 9.77 7.31 -0.90
CA VAL A 63 10.06 8.33 0.12
C VAL A 63 11.54 8.69 0.10
N ASP A 64 12.42 7.70 0.08
CA ASP A 64 13.86 7.94 -0.02
C ASP A 64 14.24 8.63 -1.33
N TRP A 65 13.58 8.26 -2.43
CA TRP A 65 13.79 8.90 -3.72
C TRP A 65 13.42 10.38 -3.68
N ILE A 66 12.24 10.75 -3.18
CA ILE A 66 11.80 12.15 -3.21
C ILE A 66 12.67 13.05 -2.32
N VAL A 67 13.13 12.54 -1.17
CA VAL A 67 14.08 13.25 -0.30
C VAL A 67 15.39 13.54 -1.05
N ARG A 68 15.97 12.51 -1.70
CA ARG A 68 17.20 12.68 -2.49
C ARG A 68 17.01 13.64 -3.68
N THR A 69 15.91 13.51 -4.41
CA THR A 69 15.64 14.29 -5.62
C THR A 69 15.41 15.77 -5.33
N THR A 70 14.77 16.09 -4.20
CA THR A 70 14.52 17.47 -3.79
C THR A 70 15.68 18.10 -3.02
N GLY A 71 16.65 17.30 -2.58
CA GLY A 71 17.70 17.75 -1.67
C GLY A 71 17.20 18.09 -0.27
N SER A 72 15.99 17.66 0.09
CA SER A 72 15.43 17.90 1.42
C SER A 72 16.26 17.19 2.49
N PRO A 73 16.44 17.79 3.68
CA PRO A 73 17.14 17.13 4.79
C PRO A 73 16.39 15.91 5.34
N SER A 74 15.06 15.81 5.16
CA SER A 74 14.28 14.65 5.60
C SER A 74 12.89 14.57 4.94
N ALA A 75 12.25 13.40 5.07
CA ALA A 75 10.86 13.22 4.67
C ALA A 75 9.89 14.06 5.53
N ALA A 76 10.21 14.29 6.82
CA ALA A 76 9.36 15.08 7.71
C ALA A 76 9.31 16.57 7.32
N GLU A 77 10.41 17.11 6.79
CA GLU A 77 10.42 18.47 6.24
C GLU A 77 9.60 18.57 4.96
N LEU A 78 9.68 17.56 4.09
CA LEU A 78 8.83 17.49 2.90
C LEU A 78 7.35 17.37 3.25
N GLU A 79 7.00 16.56 4.26
CA GLU A 79 5.62 16.43 4.74
C GLU A 79 5.06 17.78 5.19
N ARG A 80 5.84 18.54 5.98
CA ARG A 80 5.43 19.87 6.43
C ARG A 80 5.26 20.86 5.26
N ALA A 81 6.17 20.81 4.28
CA ALA A 81 6.05 21.64 3.09
C ALA A 81 4.84 21.24 2.23
N ALA A 82 4.54 19.94 2.13
CA ALA A 82 3.40 19.44 1.37
C ALA A 82 2.05 19.92 1.93
N MET A 83 1.97 20.21 3.24
CA MET A 83 0.75 20.76 3.85
C MET A 83 0.33 22.13 3.31
N THR A 84 1.25 22.89 2.69
CA THR A 84 0.94 24.20 2.08
C THR A 84 0.64 24.10 0.59
N VAL A 85 0.81 22.92 -0.01
CA VAL A 85 0.51 22.64 -1.41
C VAL A 85 -0.97 22.25 -1.52
N ALA A 86 -1.67 22.82 -2.50
CA ALA A 86 -3.05 22.47 -2.76
C ALA A 86 -3.17 20.99 -3.19
N ALA A 87 -4.24 20.32 -2.77
CA ALA A 87 -4.52 18.95 -3.20
C ALA A 87 -4.51 18.85 -4.73
N GLY A 88 -3.79 17.86 -5.27
CA GLY A 88 -3.57 17.71 -6.72
C GLY A 88 -2.31 18.37 -7.26
N SER A 89 -1.57 19.13 -6.44
CA SER A 89 -0.22 19.64 -6.75
C SER A 89 -0.12 20.37 -8.10
N ASP A 90 -1.10 21.23 -8.41
CA ASP A 90 -1.21 21.95 -9.69
C ASP A 90 -1.09 21.08 -10.95
N GLY A 91 -1.51 19.82 -10.85
CA GLY A 91 -1.48 18.85 -11.96
C GLY A 91 -0.14 18.12 -12.12
N LEU A 92 0.79 18.28 -11.19
CA LEU A 92 2.02 17.47 -11.16
C LEU A 92 1.69 15.99 -10.91
N LEU A 93 2.22 15.11 -11.75
CA LEU A 93 1.99 13.66 -11.67
C LEU A 93 3.27 12.90 -11.32
N VAL A 94 3.12 11.87 -10.49
CA VAL A 94 4.17 10.90 -10.16
C VAL A 94 3.63 9.50 -10.42
N MET A 95 4.39 8.69 -11.18
CA MET A 95 4.07 7.29 -11.47
C MET A 95 4.95 6.36 -10.63
N PRO A 96 4.46 5.74 -9.54
CA PRO A 96 5.26 5.01 -8.56
C PRO A 96 5.71 3.61 -9.04
N TYR A 97 6.42 3.51 -10.15
CA TYR A 97 6.90 2.24 -10.74
C TYR A 97 8.43 2.14 -10.73
N TRP A 98 9.02 2.23 -9.54
CA TRP A 98 10.48 2.22 -9.35
C TRP A 98 11.12 0.82 -9.32
N ALA A 99 10.34 -0.25 -9.46
CA ALA A 99 10.77 -1.64 -9.31
C ALA A 99 10.08 -2.55 -10.33
#